data_AF-A0A372Q401-F1
#
_entry.id   AF-A0A372Q401-F1
#
_cell.length_a   1.000
_cell.length_b   1.000
_cell.length_c   1.000
_cell.angle_alpha   90.00
_cell.angle_beta   90.00
_cell.angle_gamma   90.00
#
_symmetry.space_group_name_H-M   'P 1'
#
loop_
_entity.id
_entity.type
_entity.pdbx_description
1 polymer ?
#
loop_
_entity_poly.entity_id
_entity_poly.type
_entity_poly.pdbx_seq_one_letter_code
_entity_poly.pdbx_strand_id
1 'polypeptide(L)'
;MIGQLERDSHFFIPYYAVQVVNDRKLEKFWKDLKIANIDDGFLYLPDYKKPYLFVRNCYVDLKDVILNSKIKRVRITGNPGIGKTYFSYYLLHILSKQKETVIYHEANENPVLFSEERVLCSETLFALREYLNDPKAWYVVDGQHPTKYDAKTIVVSSPMKSHYRNFDKWGKKLVRYMPEWKFEEINKCREKLFDDLGKDQVMNLYLKWGGVPRFVLENANDETEQEKLSDAIDTCSDDIIKYIGEGDSQEDISHKLVHIVTNLPEDRTNYPPYSQKIIKFASRYVGEKVTLKLETTLRNKLISEMNVALKFGKSNQVLGNVFEVIAHTILRKGGYFKVRSLNNNVEDVKEIYVNPQNRTYMFFDVSEIEDGKYFQPYEENFPSIDAINAPGILYQMTTTTNHNTKITGLEKLNSKLSSNEIILYYVVPIVLFNRFPRQNFIGDNIWEQNKWEKRISQYVLGIDIYSIRPKANLIINSGSDFNVRNVSGIGGSIRRPNSTWKRDDRTCYRCGEKGYISRYCKSQK
;
A
#
# COMPACT_ATOMS: atom_id res chain seq x y z
N MET A 1 -1.62 55.46 -5.18
CA MET A 1 -1.87 56.75 -5.85
C MET A 1 -2.62 56.44 -7.13
N ILE A 2 -3.83 56.86 -7.47
CA ILE A 2 -4.90 57.77 -7.00
C ILE A 2 -6.18 57.19 -7.68
N GLY A 3 -7.38 57.16 -7.15
CA GLY A 3 -7.95 57.80 -5.97
C GLY A 3 -9.35 57.26 -5.63
N GLN A 4 -9.74 57.55 -4.39
CA GLN A 4 -11.06 57.33 -3.82
C GLN A 4 -12.11 58.22 -4.49
N LEU A 5 -13.31 57.69 -4.68
CA LEU A 5 -14.55 58.41 -4.40
C LEU A 5 -15.42 57.49 -3.54
N GLU A 6 -15.69 57.96 -2.34
CA GLU A 6 -16.56 57.36 -1.34
C GLU A 6 -18.02 57.72 -1.60
N ARG A 7 -18.89 56.80 -1.17
CA ARG A 7 -20.20 56.96 -0.53
C ARG A 7 -21.48 57.04 -1.37
N ASP A 8 -22.34 56.10 -0.96
CA ASP A 8 -23.78 56.18 -0.82
C ASP A 8 -24.65 56.09 -2.08
N SER A 9 -24.96 54.85 -2.42
CA SER A 9 -26.37 54.49 -2.60
C SER A 9 -26.58 53.04 -2.19
N HIS A 10 -27.50 52.86 -1.24
CA HIS A 10 -28.11 51.57 -0.94
C HIS A 10 -28.62 50.93 -2.24
N PHE A 11 -27.83 50.03 -2.81
CA PHE A 11 -28.37 49.06 -3.76
C PHE A 11 -29.15 48.04 -2.94
N PHE A 12 -30.41 48.39 -2.71
CA PHE A 12 -31.51 47.45 -2.52
C PHE A 12 -31.40 46.43 -3.67
N ILE A 13 -30.79 45.28 -3.41
CA ILE A 13 -30.93 44.13 -4.30
C ILE A 13 -32.41 43.76 -4.21
N PRO A 14 -33.17 43.80 -5.31
CA PRO A 14 -34.57 43.43 -5.27
C PRO A 14 -34.66 42.00 -4.75
N TYR A 15 -35.57 41.80 -3.81
CA TYR A 15 -36.09 40.48 -3.42
C TYR A 15 -36.50 39.74 -4.71
N TYR A 16 -35.57 38.98 -5.30
CA TYR A 16 -35.97 37.80 -6.05
C TYR A 16 -36.61 36.90 -5.01
N ALA A 17 -37.92 36.71 -5.14
CA ALA A 17 -38.67 35.81 -4.30
C ALA A 17 -37.98 34.45 -4.33
N VAL A 18 -37.25 34.12 -3.27
CA VAL A 18 -36.78 32.76 -3.04
C VAL A 18 -38.05 31.91 -2.96
N GLN A 19 -38.27 31.06 -3.96
CA GLN A 19 -39.38 30.13 -3.91
C GLN A 19 -39.05 29.08 -2.84
N VAL A 20 -39.67 29.23 -1.69
CA VAL A 20 -39.72 28.18 -0.68
C VAL A 20 -40.96 27.36 -0.99
N VAL A 21 -40.75 26.11 -1.40
CA VAL A 21 -41.84 25.23 -1.84
C VAL A 21 -42.06 24.14 -0.78
N ASN A 22 -43.34 23.91 -0.43
CA ASN A 22 -43.72 22.75 0.36
C ASN A 22 -43.73 21.51 -0.54
N ASP A 23 -42.93 20.51 -0.20
CA ASP A 23 -42.89 19.23 -0.92
C ASP A 23 -43.64 18.16 -0.12
N ARG A 24 -44.82 17.76 -0.63
CA ARG A 24 -45.68 16.74 -0.01
C ARG A 24 -44.98 15.39 0.19
N LYS A 25 -44.03 15.02 -0.67
CA LYS A 25 -43.28 13.75 -0.52
C LYS A 25 -42.29 13.85 0.63
N LEU A 26 -41.56 14.97 0.75
CA LEU A 26 -40.64 15.20 1.86
C LEU A 26 -41.36 15.38 3.20
N GLU A 27 -42.53 16.02 3.20
CA GLU A 27 -43.41 16.09 4.38
C GLU A 27 -43.85 14.71 4.84
N LYS A 28 -44.27 13.85 3.91
CA LYS A 28 -44.63 12.46 4.22
C LYS A 28 -43.41 11.72 4.76
N PHE A 29 -42.27 11.80 4.08
CA PHE A 29 -41.03 11.15 4.51
C PHE A 29 -40.62 11.55 5.93
N TRP A 30 -40.68 12.84 6.27
CA TRP A 30 -40.35 13.32 7.61
C TRP A 30 -41.31 12.77 8.70
N LYS A 31 -42.61 12.73 8.39
CA LYS A 31 -43.63 12.13 9.27
C LYS A 31 -43.39 10.62 9.44
N ASP A 32 -43.11 9.92 8.35
CA ASP A 32 -42.84 8.48 8.33
C ASP A 32 -41.57 8.16 9.15
N LEU A 33 -40.51 8.95 9.01
CA LEU A 33 -39.29 8.82 9.81
C LEU A 33 -39.59 8.93 11.31
N LYS A 34 -40.46 9.85 11.74
CA LYS A 34 -40.78 10.06 13.16
C LYS A 34 -41.39 8.81 13.81
N ILE A 35 -42.24 8.09 13.08
CA ILE A 35 -42.93 6.88 13.57
C ILE A 35 -42.28 5.58 13.09
N ALA A 36 -41.17 5.66 12.36
CA ALA A 36 -40.42 4.49 11.92
C ALA A 36 -39.95 3.63 13.10
N ASN A 37 -39.98 2.32 12.90
CA ASN A 37 -39.51 1.34 13.87
C ASN A 37 -38.13 0.81 13.47
N ILE A 38 -37.30 0.46 14.45
CA ILE A 38 -36.05 -0.26 14.22
C ILE A 38 -36.22 -1.65 14.83
N ASP A 39 -36.15 -2.67 13.98
CA ASP A 39 -36.24 -4.07 14.38
C ASP A 39 -35.08 -4.87 13.78
N ASP A 40 -34.43 -5.69 14.61
CA ASP A 40 -33.25 -6.49 14.25
C ASP A 40 -32.14 -5.69 13.53
N GLY A 41 -31.94 -4.43 13.89
CA GLY A 41 -30.95 -3.55 13.25
C GLY A 41 -31.37 -3.02 11.88
N PHE A 42 -32.66 -3.04 11.54
CA PHE A 42 -33.20 -2.48 10.31
C PHE A 42 -34.30 -1.46 10.62
N LEU A 43 -34.26 -0.31 9.95
CA LEU A 43 -35.29 0.71 10.09
C LEU A 43 -36.38 0.48 9.03
N TYR A 44 -37.63 0.48 9.47
CA TYR A 44 -38.82 0.30 8.64
C TYR A 44 -39.66 1.57 8.67
N LEU A 45 -39.94 2.10 7.48
CA LEU A 45 -40.94 3.15 7.31
C LEU A 45 -42.34 2.50 7.32
N PRO A 46 -43.39 3.18 7.84
CA PRO A 46 -44.72 2.59 8.07
C PRO A 46 -45.36 1.90 6.87
N ASP A 47 -45.18 2.45 5.67
CA ASP A 47 -45.82 1.94 4.44
C ASP A 47 -44.96 0.92 3.68
N TYR A 48 -43.77 0.57 4.21
CA TYR A 48 -42.79 -0.23 3.49
C TYR A 48 -42.67 -1.62 4.08
N LYS A 49 -42.86 -2.64 3.23
CA LYS A 49 -42.70 -4.06 3.61
C LYS A 49 -41.24 -4.49 3.73
N LYS A 50 -40.34 -3.84 2.97
CA LYS A 50 -38.90 -4.09 3.04
C LYS A 50 -38.24 -3.07 3.97
N PRO A 51 -37.12 -3.43 4.63
CA PRO A 51 -36.32 -2.47 5.36
C PRO A 51 -35.94 -1.25 4.50
N TYR A 52 -35.96 -0.07 5.11
CA TYR A 52 -35.52 1.17 4.47
C TYR A 52 -33.99 1.34 4.56
N LEU A 53 -33.41 1.06 5.72
CA LEU A 53 -31.96 1.09 5.93
C LEU A 53 -31.50 0.08 6.98
N PHE A 54 -30.24 -0.36 6.85
CA PHE A 54 -29.55 -1.14 7.88
C PHE A 54 -28.86 -0.20 8.90
N VAL A 55 -29.23 -0.33 10.17
CA VAL A 55 -28.68 0.44 11.30
C VAL A 55 -27.51 -0.33 11.90
N ARG A 56 -26.29 0.17 11.65
CA ARG A 56 -25.05 -0.42 12.15
C ARG A 56 -24.83 -0.08 13.62
N ASN A 57 -24.09 -0.93 14.34
CA ASN A 57 -23.71 -0.64 15.73
C ASN A 57 -22.95 0.70 15.85
N CYS A 58 -22.03 0.96 14.91
CA CYS A 58 -21.29 2.22 14.89
C CYS A 58 -22.19 3.45 14.68
N TYR A 59 -23.41 3.30 14.12
CA TYR A 59 -24.36 4.41 14.02
C TYR A 59 -24.90 4.77 15.40
N VAL A 60 -25.19 3.78 16.23
CA VAL A 60 -25.66 3.98 17.61
C VAL A 60 -24.56 4.68 18.42
N ASP A 61 -23.32 4.19 18.33
CA ASP A 61 -22.18 4.76 19.04
C ASP A 61 -21.87 6.20 18.60
N LEU A 62 -21.85 6.46 17.29
CA LEU A 62 -21.61 7.80 16.75
C LEU A 62 -22.75 8.77 17.05
N LYS A 63 -24.00 8.30 17.11
CA LYS A 63 -25.16 9.10 17.50
C LYS A 63 -25.01 9.62 18.93
N ASP A 64 -24.59 8.78 19.89
CA ASP A 64 -24.39 9.23 21.29
C ASP A 64 -23.31 10.31 21.39
N VAL A 65 -22.25 10.18 20.59
CA VAL A 65 -21.18 11.17 20.49
C VAL A 65 -21.69 12.50 19.90
N ILE A 66 -22.53 12.43 18.87
CA ILE A 66 -23.10 13.61 18.19
C ILE A 66 -24.11 14.33 19.06
N LEU A 67 -24.95 13.62 19.82
CA LEU A 67 -25.99 14.24 20.65
C LEU A 67 -25.44 15.05 21.83
N ASN A 68 -24.15 14.93 22.15
CA ASN A 68 -23.51 15.74 23.19
C ASN A 68 -23.63 17.25 22.91
N SER A 69 -24.37 17.97 23.77
CA SER A 69 -24.66 19.41 23.62
C SER A 69 -23.42 20.30 23.73
N LYS A 70 -22.32 19.83 24.34
CA LYS A 70 -21.05 20.57 24.44
C LYS A 70 -20.30 20.63 23.10
N ILE A 71 -20.72 19.85 22.11
CA ILE A 71 -20.07 19.72 20.81
C ILE A 71 -20.97 20.36 19.76
N LYS A 72 -20.55 21.51 19.22
CA LYS A 72 -21.28 22.24 18.16
C LYS A 72 -20.88 21.85 16.74
N ARG A 73 -19.71 21.24 16.57
CA ARG A 73 -19.12 20.95 15.25
C ARG A 73 -18.59 19.53 15.23
N VAL A 74 -19.21 18.68 14.42
CA VAL A 74 -18.82 17.27 14.27
C VAL A 74 -18.54 16.99 12.80
N ARG A 75 -17.45 16.25 12.54
CA ARG A 75 -17.16 15.66 11.24
C ARG A 75 -17.09 14.15 11.37
N ILE A 76 -17.96 13.47 10.63
CA ILE A 76 -17.93 12.03 10.43
C ILE A 76 -17.39 11.77 9.04
N THR A 77 -16.28 11.04 8.97
CA THR A 77 -15.63 10.71 7.69
C THR A 77 -15.29 9.23 7.60
N GLY A 78 -14.86 8.75 6.44
CA GLY A 78 -14.56 7.33 6.22
C GLY A 78 -14.63 6.99 4.74
N ASN A 79 -14.27 5.75 4.39
CA ASN A 79 -14.13 5.32 2.98
C ASN A 79 -15.39 5.63 2.14
N PRO A 80 -15.27 6.01 0.86
CA PRO A 80 -16.43 6.09 -0.03
C PRO A 80 -17.24 4.78 -0.01
N GLY A 81 -18.57 4.85 0.02
CA GLY A 81 -19.43 3.66 -0.06
C GLY A 81 -19.66 2.86 1.24
N ILE A 82 -19.15 3.31 2.40
CA ILE A 82 -19.35 2.61 3.69
C ILE A 82 -20.64 2.97 4.46
N GLY A 83 -21.55 3.73 3.85
CA GLY A 83 -22.87 4.04 4.42
C GLY A 83 -23.01 5.38 5.16
N LYS A 84 -22.07 6.30 4.97
CA LYS A 84 -22.10 7.64 5.57
C LYS A 84 -23.42 8.39 5.33
N THR A 85 -23.94 8.39 4.10
CA THR A 85 -25.24 9.01 3.79
C THR A 85 -26.40 8.31 4.49
N TYR A 86 -26.42 6.98 4.55
CA TYR A 86 -27.44 6.26 5.33
C TYR A 86 -27.36 6.56 6.84
N PHE A 87 -26.17 6.87 7.37
CA PHE A 87 -26.03 7.36 8.73
C PHE A 87 -26.67 8.74 8.92
N SER A 88 -26.61 9.64 7.93
CA SER A 88 -27.27 10.94 8.00
C SER A 88 -28.80 10.77 8.02
N TYR A 89 -29.36 9.80 7.29
CA TYR A 89 -30.79 9.45 7.37
C TYR A 89 -31.18 8.83 8.72
N TYR A 90 -30.31 7.99 9.30
CA TYR A 90 -30.51 7.52 10.67
C TYR A 90 -30.50 8.68 11.69
N LEU A 91 -29.64 9.69 11.51
CA LEU A 91 -29.69 10.90 12.34
C LEU A 91 -31.00 11.67 12.15
N LEU A 92 -31.50 11.82 10.92
CA LEU A 92 -32.80 12.44 10.66
C LEU A 92 -33.94 11.71 11.39
N HIS A 93 -33.93 10.37 11.42
CA HIS A 93 -34.87 9.57 12.20
C HIS A 93 -34.83 9.89 13.71
N ILE A 94 -33.63 10.01 14.29
CA ILE A 94 -33.47 10.32 15.72
C ILE A 94 -33.92 11.75 16.01
N LEU A 95 -33.54 12.71 15.18
CA LEU A 95 -33.87 14.13 15.35
C LEU A 95 -35.36 14.39 15.14
N SER A 96 -36.04 13.68 14.24
CA SER A 96 -37.49 13.80 14.04
C SER A 96 -38.28 13.32 15.27
N LYS A 97 -37.83 12.24 15.93
CA LYS A 97 -38.39 11.76 17.19
C LYS A 97 -38.19 12.76 18.33
N GLN A 98 -37.07 13.48 18.33
CA GLN A 98 -36.77 14.54 19.29
C GLN A 98 -37.46 15.88 18.97
N LYS A 99 -38.18 15.97 17.85
CA LYS A 99 -38.86 17.19 17.35
C LYS A 99 -37.88 18.34 17.10
N GLU A 100 -36.66 18.01 16.71
CA GLU A 100 -35.62 19.00 16.42
C GLU A 100 -35.85 19.64 15.05
N THR A 101 -35.43 20.90 14.91
CA THR A 101 -35.39 21.59 13.61
C THR A 101 -34.08 21.26 12.92
N VAL A 102 -34.15 20.70 11.71
CA VAL A 102 -33.00 20.22 10.95
C VAL A 102 -32.96 20.84 9.56
N ILE A 103 -31.82 21.41 9.18
CA ILE A 103 -31.50 21.75 7.80
C ILE A 103 -30.61 20.63 7.27
N TYR A 104 -31.11 19.88 6.30
CA TYR A 104 -30.36 18.85 5.59
C TYR A 104 -29.91 19.41 4.24
N HIS A 105 -28.62 19.29 3.95
CA HIS A 105 -28.01 19.86 2.75
C HIS A 105 -27.06 18.84 2.14
N GLU A 106 -27.54 18.14 1.12
CA GLU A 106 -26.82 17.11 0.37
C GLU A 106 -26.17 17.69 -0.87
N ALA A 107 -25.02 17.14 -1.26
CA ALA A 107 -24.28 17.57 -2.43
C ALA A 107 -25.15 17.49 -3.70
N ASN A 108 -25.14 18.57 -4.48
CA ASN A 108 -25.93 18.71 -5.71
C ASN A 108 -27.46 18.72 -5.51
N GLU A 109 -27.94 18.83 -4.27
CA GLU A 109 -29.36 18.90 -3.94
C GLU A 109 -29.68 20.22 -3.23
N ASN A 110 -30.93 20.66 -3.35
CA ASN A 110 -31.42 21.85 -2.66
C ASN A 110 -31.49 21.59 -1.14
N PRO A 111 -31.12 22.56 -0.28
CA PRO A 111 -31.27 22.43 1.15
C PRO A 111 -32.75 22.32 1.56
N VAL A 112 -33.01 21.37 2.47
CA VAL A 112 -34.34 21.08 3.00
C VAL A 112 -34.36 21.36 4.50
N LEU A 113 -35.29 22.20 4.93
CA LEU A 113 -35.64 22.39 6.34
C LEU A 113 -36.73 21.39 6.73
N PHE A 114 -36.47 20.62 7.77
CA PHE A 114 -37.42 19.78 8.48
C PHE A 114 -37.70 20.39 9.85
N SER A 115 -38.96 20.68 10.16
CA SER A 115 -39.40 21.08 11.50
C SER A 115 -40.65 20.30 11.92
N GLU A 116 -41.17 20.56 13.13
CA GLU A 116 -42.43 19.94 13.57
C GLU A 116 -43.65 20.44 12.76
N GLU A 117 -43.62 21.70 12.34
CA GLU A 117 -44.76 22.36 11.68
C GLU A 117 -44.74 22.21 10.16
N ARG A 118 -43.55 22.17 9.54
CA ARG A 118 -43.42 22.25 8.08
C ARG A 118 -42.13 21.62 7.56
N VAL A 119 -42.16 21.25 6.28
CA VAL A 119 -40.97 20.89 5.50
C VAL A 119 -40.84 21.88 4.35
N LEU A 120 -39.68 22.52 4.24
CA LEU A 120 -39.42 23.58 3.27
C LEU A 120 -38.19 23.24 2.43
N CYS A 121 -38.35 23.21 1.11
CA CYS A 121 -37.23 23.12 0.17
C CYS A 121 -36.88 24.54 -0.32
N SER A 122 -35.59 24.85 -0.37
CA SER A 122 -35.12 26.13 -0.90
C SER A 122 -34.01 25.94 -1.93
N GLU A 123 -34.04 26.74 -2.99
CA GLU A 123 -32.97 26.78 -4.01
C GLU A 123 -31.62 27.20 -3.45
N THR A 124 -31.58 27.93 -2.32
CA THR A 124 -30.32 28.41 -1.74
C THR A 124 -30.30 28.24 -0.24
N LEU A 125 -29.11 27.94 0.30
CA LEU A 125 -28.90 27.85 1.74
C LEU A 125 -29.17 29.19 2.46
N PHE A 126 -28.94 30.31 1.78
CA PHE A 126 -29.13 31.64 2.34
C PHE A 126 -30.59 31.93 2.71
N ALA A 127 -31.56 31.37 2.00
CA ALA A 127 -32.97 31.54 2.34
C ALA A 127 -33.36 30.92 3.69
N LEU A 128 -32.58 29.94 4.16
CA LEU A 128 -32.78 29.28 5.45
C LEU A 128 -31.91 29.90 6.56
N ARG A 129 -31.28 31.06 6.33
CA ARG A 129 -30.32 31.70 7.26
C ARG A 129 -30.89 31.93 8.66
N GLU A 130 -32.18 32.23 8.78
CA GLU A 130 -32.81 32.49 10.08
C GLU A 130 -32.81 31.25 10.96
N TYR A 131 -33.06 30.07 10.37
CA TYR A 131 -32.97 28.78 11.06
C TYR A 131 -31.51 28.38 11.31
N LEU A 132 -30.63 28.62 10.34
CA LEU A 132 -29.21 28.27 10.46
C LEU A 132 -28.51 29.10 11.54
N ASN A 133 -28.98 30.32 11.83
CA ASN A 133 -28.49 31.14 12.93
C ASN A 133 -29.11 30.80 14.29
N ASP A 134 -30.07 29.87 14.37
CA ASP A 134 -30.56 29.36 15.65
C ASP A 134 -29.58 28.31 16.21
N PRO A 135 -28.95 28.53 17.38
CA PRO A 135 -28.05 27.56 17.98
C PRO A 135 -28.73 26.26 18.44
N LYS A 136 -30.08 26.21 18.47
CA LYS A 136 -30.86 25.00 18.73
C LYS A 136 -31.10 24.16 17.48
N ALA A 137 -31.01 24.76 16.30
CA ALA A 137 -31.18 24.04 15.04
C ALA A 137 -29.96 23.16 14.72
N TRP A 138 -30.22 22.12 13.92
CA TRP A 138 -29.22 21.19 13.42
C TRP A 138 -28.96 21.46 11.94
N TYR A 139 -27.69 21.52 11.56
CA TYR A 139 -27.28 21.64 10.16
C TYR A 139 -26.49 20.40 9.77
N VAL A 140 -27.12 19.51 9.01
CA VAL A 140 -26.54 18.25 8.53
C VAL A 140 -26.11 18.45 7.08
N VAL A 141 -24.81 18.30 6.84
CA VAL A 141 -24.19 18.51 5.53
C VAL A 141 -23.64 17.17 5.03
N ASP A 142 -24.16 16.70 3.90
CA ASP A 142 -23.78 15.41 3.31
C ASP A 142 -23.01 15.62 2.00
N GLY A 143 -21.82 15.02 1.90
CA GLY A 143 -21.05 14.97 0.66
C GLY A 143 -20.42 16.30 0.20
N GLN A 144 -20.67 17.42 0.88
CA GLN A 144 -20.25 18.75 0.43
C GLN A 144 -19.65 19.64 1.54
N HIS A 145 -19.27 20.85 1.15
CA HIS A 145 -18.71 21.85 2.04
C HIS A 145 -19.79 22.50 2.92
N PRO A 146 -19.58 22.60 4.24
CA PRO A 146 -20.47 23.36 5.09
C PRO A 146 -20.23 24.87 4.93
N THR A 147 -21.27 25.65 5.20
CA THR A 147 -21.23 27.10 5.41
C THR A 147 -21.32 27.38 6.91
N LYS A 148 -20.58 28.40 7.39
CA LYS A 148 -20.46 28.66 8.83
C LYS A 148 -21.70 29.40 9.34
N TYR A 149 -22.43 28.74 10.23
CA TYR A 149 -23.56 29.30 10.97
C TYR A 149 -23.51 28.89 12.45
N ASP A 150 -24.48 29.36 13.26
CA ASP A 150 -24.53 29.10 14.70
C ASP A 150 -25.20 27.77 15.08
N ALA A 151 -26.04 27.24 14.18
CA ALA A 151 -26.62 25.90 14.28
C ALA A 151 -25.55 24.82 14.49
N LYS A 152 -25.94 23.77 15.21
CA LYS A 152 -25.07 22.62 15.44
C LYS A 152 -24.79 21.93 14.11
N THR A 153 -23.53 21.99 13.66
CA THR A 153 -23.14 21.53 12.33
C THR A 153 -22.54 20.12 12.39
N ILE A 154 -23.13 19.21 11.63
CA ILE A 154 -22.64 17.85 11.40
C ILE A 154 -22.26 17.73 9.93
N VAL A 155 -21.00 17.40 9.67
CA VAL A 155 -20.50 17.15 8.32
C VAL A 155 -20.26 15.67 8.16
N VAL A 156 -20.93 15.08 7.19
CA VAL A 156 -20.76 13.68 6.80
C VAL A 156 -20.10 13.67 5.43
N SER A 157 -18.83 13.27 5.36
CA SER A 157 -18.07 13.43 4.11
C SER A 157 -17.03 12.34 3.84
N SER A 158 -16.73 12.15 2.56
CA SER A 158 -15.57 11.39 2.09
C SER A 158 -14.27 11.93 2.73
N PRO A 159 -13.19 11.15 2.85
CA PRO A 159 -11.95 11.63 3.44
C PRO A 159 -11.16 12.59 2.54
N MET A 160 -11.73 12.99 1.39
CA MET A 160 -11.18 14.02 0.53
C MET A 160 -11.09 15.34 1.27
N LYS A 161 -9.84 15.81 1.46
CA LYS A 161 -9.52 17.07 2.15
C LYS A 161 -10.28 18.27 1.62
N SER A 162 -10.56 18.31 0.31
CA SER A 162 -11.35 19.37 -0.31
C SER A 162 -12.60 19.62 0.52
N HIS A 163 -13.45 18.62 0.76
CA HIS A 163 -14.80 18.77 1.30
C HIS A 163 -14.86 19.36 2.73
N TYR A 164 -13.77 19.35 3.49
CA TYR A 164 -13.78 19.82 4.89
C TYR A 164 -12.60 20.71 5.29
N ARG A 165 -11.69 21.08 4.36
CA ARG A 165 -10.49 21.88 4.67
C ARG A 165 -10.79 23.17 5.45
N ASN A 166 -11.90 23.82 5.12
CA ASN A 166 -12.32 25.06 5.77
C ASN A 166 -13.07 24.82 7.08
N PHE A 167 -13.92 23.79 7.13
CA PHE A 167 -14.60 23.36 8.36
C PHE A 167 -13.59 23.04 9.47
N ASP A 168 -12.50 22.40 9.10
CA ASP A 168 -11.46 21.99 10.01
C ASP A 168 -10.70 23.16 10.66
N LYS A 169 -10.86 24.39 10.14
CA LYS A 169 -10.34 25.63 10.73
C LYS A 169 -11.31 26.30 11.72
N TRP A 170 -12.55 25.82 11.84
CA TRP A 170 -13.59 26.46 12.66
C TRP A 170 -13.50 26.06 14.14
N GLY A 171 -12.41 26.45 14.81
CA GLY A 171 -12.23 26.26 16.25
C GLY A 171 -12.30 24.78 16.69
N LYS A 172 -12.81 24.54 17.90
CA LYS A 172 -12.94 23.19 18.46
C LYS A 172 -13.97 22.38 17.68
N LYS A 173 -13.52 21.29 17.06
CA LYS A 173 -14.32 20.34 16.29
C LYS A 173 -14.09 18.92 16.82
N LEU A 174 -15.09 18.07 16.67
CA LEU A 174 -14.94 16.65 16.89
C LEU A 174 -14.82 15.93 15.54
N VAL A 175 -13.77 15.14 15.36
CA VAL A 175 -13.61 14.28 14.18
C VAL A 175 -13.79 12.83 14.61
N ARG A 176 -14.59 12.09 13.86
CA ARG A 176 -14.70 10.64 13.96
C ARG A 176 -14.65 9.98 12.58
N TYR A 177 -14.12 8.77 12.56
CA TYR A 177 -13.97 7.92 11.38
C TYR A 177 -14.97 6.77 11.48
N MET A 178 -15.84 6.61 10.50
CA MET A 178 -16.79 5.50 10.45
C MET A 178 -16.03 4.24 9.98
N PRO A 179 -16.16 3.11 10.69
CA PRO A 179 -15.44 1.90 10.37
C PRO A 179 -15.99 1.22 9.13
N GLU A 180 -15.15 0.42 8.49
CA GLU A 180 -15.56 -0.55 7.48
C GLU A 180 -16.54 -1.57 8.06
N TRP A 181 -17.24 -2.28 7.18
CA TRP A 181 -18.19 -3.31 7.57
C TRP A 181 -17.48 -4.62 7.90
N LYS A 182 -17.87 -5.24 9.02
CA LYS A 182 -17.50 -6.64 9.27
C LYS A 182 -18.28 -7.54 8.30
N PHE A 183 -17.74 -8.71 7.95
CA PHE A 183 -18.44 -9.60 7.02
C PHE A 183 -19.82 -10.04 7.56
N GLU A 184 -19.96 -10.18 8.88
CA GLU A 184 -21.23 -10.49 9.53
C GLU A 184 -22.27 -9.39 9.27
N GLU A 185 -21.87 -8.10 9.30
CA GLU A 185 -22.74 -6.98 8.95
C GLU A 185 -23.14 -7.03 7.46
N ILE A 186 -22.18 -7.31 6.58
CA ILE A 186 -22.42 -7.43 5.13
C ILE A 186 -23.41 -8.56 4.86
N ASN A 187 -23.20 -9.75 5.42
CA ASN A 187 -24.08 -10.90 5.18
C ASN A 187 -25.48 -10.68 5.76
N LYS A 188 -25.60 -10.04 6.93
CA LYS A 188 -26.90 -9.69 7.53
C LYS A 188 -27.67 -8.71 6.63
N CYS A 189 -26.98 -7.68 6.11
CA CYS A 189 -27.58 -6.72 5.19
C CYS A 189 -27.99 -7.39 3.87
N ARG A 190 -27.13 -8.24 3.30
CA ARG A 190 -27.39 -9.05 2.11
C ARG A 190 -28.71 -9.80 2.23
N GLU A 191 -28.91 -10.54 3.32
CA GLU A 191 -30.09 -11.39 3.52
C GLU A 191 -31.43 -10.64 3.46
N LYS A 192 -31.47 -9.33 3.75
CA LYS A 192 -32.72 -8.55 3.76
C LYS A 192 -32.84 -7.51 2.65
N LEU A 193 -31.72 -6.93 2.20
CA LEU A 193 -31.69 -5.82 1.25
C LEU A 193 -31.12 -6.19 -0.12
N PHE A 194 -30.36 -7.29 -0.22
CA PHE A 194 -29.73 -7.78 -1.45
C PHE A 194 -29.88 -9.31 -1.52
N ASP A 195 -31.13 -9.77 -1.37
CA ASP A 195 -31.51 -11.18 -1.26
C ASP A 195 -31.28 -11.97 -2.56
N ASP A 196 -31.09 -11.26 -3.67
CA ASP A 196 -30.67 -11.76 -4.97
C ASP A 196 -29.20 -12.20 -5.02
N LEU A 197 -28.35 -11.70 -4.11
CA LEU A 197 -26.91 -12.00 -4.11
C LEU A 197 -26.58 -13.26 -3.32
N GLY A 198 -25.78 -14.15 -3.92
CA GLY A 198 -25.27 -15.34 -3.26
C GLY A 198 -24.21 -15.02 -2.19
N LYS A 199 -24.24 -15.75 -1.06
CA LYS A 199 -23.28 -15.55 0.05
C LYS A 199 -21.82 -15.72 -0.39
N ASP A 200 -21.54 -16.72 -1.22
CA ASP A 200 -20.18 -17.02 -1.70
C ASP A 200 -19.66 -15.95 -2.66
N GLN A 201 -20.52 -15.43 -3.54
CA GLN A 201 -20.21 -14.29 -4.39
C GLN A 201 -19.82 -13.08 -3.55
N VAL A 202 -20.64 -12.71 -2.56
CA VAL A 202 -20.38 -11.58 -1.67
C VAL A 202 -19.11 -11.79 -0.84
N MET A 203 -18.84 -13.02 -0.38
CA MET A 203 -17.58 -13.34 0.30
C MET A 203 -16.36 -13.13 -0.62
N ASN A 204 -16.42 -13.59 -1.86
CA ASN A 204 -15.34 -13.39 -2.82
C ASN A 204 -15.08 -11.90 -3.09
N LEU A 205 -16.13 -11.10 -3.20
CA LEU A 205 -16.01 -9.65 -3.33
C LEU A 205 -15.44 -9.01 -2.06
N TYR A 206 -15.89 -9.42 -0.88
CA TYR A 206 -15.35 -8.96 0.41
C TYR A 206 -13.85 -9.24 0.56
N LEU A 207 -13.37 -10.41 0.13
CA LEU A 207 -11.95 -10.75 0.18
C LEU A 207 -11.10 -9.90 -0.78
N LYS A 208 -11.69 -9.37 -1.85
CA LYS A 208 -11.02 -8.49 -2.83
C LYS A 208 -11.08 -7.02 -2.42
N TRP A 209 -12.29 -6.53 -2.18
CA TRP A 209 -12.60 -5.12 -1.96
C TRP A 209 -12.64 -4.71 -0.48
N GLY A 210 -12.57 -5.65 0.46
CA GLY A 210 -12.74 -5.35 1.88
C GLY A 210 -14.19 -5.04 2.25
N GLY A 211 -14.39 -4.38 3.40
CA GLY A 211 -15.69 -4.14 4.01
C GLY A 211 -16.43 -2.91 3.48
N VAL A 212 -16.52 -2.75 2.15
CA VAL A 212 -17.17 -1.59 1.51
C VAL A 212 -18.43 -2.04 0.75
N PRO A 213 -19.65 -1.86 1.32
CA PRO A 213 -20.93 -2.27 0.74
C PRO A 213 -21.15 -1.88 -0.72
N ARG A 214 -20.70 -0.67 -1.11
CA ARG A 214 -20.84 -0.22 -2.50
C ARG A 214 -20.24 -1.23 -3.49
N PHE A 215 -19.08 -1.79 -3.19
CA PHE A 215 -18.41 -2.73 -4.10
C PHE A 215 -18.86 -4.18 -3.90
N VAL A 216 -19.24 -4.56 -2.67
CA VAL A 216 -19.53 -5.96 -2.33
C VAL A 216 -21.02 -6.31 -2.33
N LEU A 217 -21.92 -5.31 -2.35
CA LEU A 217 -23.37 -5.47 -2.43
C LEU A 217 -23.94 -4.68 -3.62
N GLU A 218 -23.89 -3.34 -3.58
CA GLU A 218 -24.55 -2.46 -4.57
C GLU A 218 -24.08 -2.74 -6.01
N ASN A 219 -22.76 -2.85 -6.20
CA ASN A 219 -22.13 -3.08 -7.50
C ASN A 219 -21.70 -4.54 -7.69
N ALA A 220 -22.24 -5.48 -6.92
CA ALA A 220 -21.75 -6.87 -6.89
C ALA A 220 -21.87 -7.59 -8.25
N ASN A 221 -22.87 -7.22 -9.05
CA ASN A 221 -23.13 -7.75 -10.39
C ASN A 221 -22.68 -6.81 -11.52
N ASP A 222 -22.08 -5.66 -11.20
CA ASP A 222 -21.62 -4.68 -12.19
C ASP A 222 -20.16 -4.95 -12.56
N GLU A 223 -19.94 -5.68 -13.66
CA GLU A 223 -18.61 -6.06 -14.14
C GLU A 223 -17.70 -4.83 -14.34
N THR A 224 -18.24 -3.71 -14.84
CA THR A 224 -17.45 -2.49 -15.09
C THR A 224 -16.97 -1.85 -13.79
N GLU A 225 -17.78 -1.88 -12.74
CA GLU A 225 -17.37 -1.42 -11.41
C GLU A 225 -16.37 -2.38 -10.76
N GLN A 226 -16.51 -3.69 -11.00
CA GLN A 226 -15.58 -4.71 -10.51
C GLN A 226 -14.19 -4.59 -11.16
N GLU A 227 -14.11 -4.27 -12.46
CA GLU A 227 -12.85 -4.09 -13.20
C GLU A 227 -12.00 -2.93 -12.66
N LYS A 228 -12.62 -1.90 -12.07
CA LYS A 228 -11.92 -0.75 -11.52
C LYS A 228 -10.89 -1.12 -10.43
N LEU A 229 -11.01 -2.27 -9.77
CA LEU A 229 -9.98 -2.74 -8.85
C LEU A 229 -8.73 -3.18 -9.59
N SER A 230 -8.89 -3.92 -10.69
CA SER A 230 -7.77 -4.33 -11.53
C SER A 230 -7.08 -3.11 -12.09
N ASP A 231 -7.84 -2.17 -12.66
CA ASP A 231 -7.29 -0.92 -13.20
C ASP A 231 -6.53 -0.11 -12.15
N ALA A 232 -7.05 -0.03 -10.92
CA ALA A 232 -6.35 0.64 -9.83
C ALA A 232 -5.03 -0.08 -9.49
N ILE A 233 -5.03 -1.41 -9.43
CA ILE A 233 -3.80 -2.20 -9.21
C ILE A 233 -2.82 -1.95 -10.36
N ASP A 234 -3.29 -1.98 -11.61
CA ASP A 234 -2.52 -1.84 -12.84
C ASP A 234 -2.02 -0.42 -13.12
N THR A 235 -2.63 0.59 -12.52
CA THR A 235 -2.14 1.99 -12.56
C THR A 235 -1.32 2.38 -11.33
N CYS A 236 -1.36 1.60 -10.24
CA CYS A 236 -0.60 1.87 -9.02
C CYS A 236 0.92 2.07 -9.26
N SER A 237 1.46 3.18 -8.76
CA SER A 237 2.90 3.50 -8.69
C SER A 237 3.44 3.34 -7.27
N ASP A 238 4.73 3.59 -7.07
CA ASP A 238 5.40 3.62 -5.77
C ASP A 238 4.93 4.79 -4.87
N ASP A 239 4.14 5.74 -5.38
CA ASP A 239 3.55 6.82 -4.59
C ASP A 239 2.56 6.32 -3.53
N ILE A 240 2.01 5.11 -3.69
CA ILE A 240 1.16 4.49 -2.67
C ILE A 240 1.88 4.29 -1.33
N ILE A 241 3.21 4.17 -1.34
CA ILE A 241 4.03 4.05 -0.12
C ILE A 241 4.00 5.37 0.66
N LYS A 242 4.07 6.50 -0.05
CA LYS A 242 3.96 7.84 0.56
C LYS A 242 2.58 8.06 1.17
N TYR A 243 1.52 7.55 0.53
CA TYR A 243 0.15 7.64 1.04
C TYR A 243 -0.03 6.95 2.41
N ILE A 244 0.54 5.75 2.56
CA ILE A 244 0.46 4.99 3.82
C ILE A 244 1.20 5.73 4.96
N GLY A 245 2.28 6.45 4.63
CA GLY A 245 3.11 7.17 5.60
C GLY A 245 2.64 8.59 5.95
N GLU A 246 2.13 9.35 4.99
CA GLU A 246 1.86 10.80 5.13
C GLU A 246 0.38 11.15 5.32
N GLY A 247 -0.50 10.14 5.29
CA GLY A 247 -1.85 10.23 5.86
C GLY A 247 -2.84 11.12 5.11
N ASP A 248 -2.47 11.82 4.03
CA ASP A 248 -3.41 12.62 3.24
C ASP A 248 -2.96 12.80 1.77
N SER A 249 -3.69 12.21 0.81
CA SER A 249 -3.59 12.57 -0.62
C SER A 249 -4.98 12.76 -1.26
N GLN A 250 -4.98 13.30 -2.49
CA GLN A 250 -6.14 13.86 -3.21
C GLN A 250 -6.73 12.95 -4.31
N GLU A 251 -6.29 11.69 -4.45
CA GLU A 251 -6.60 10.89 -5.64
C GLU A 251 -7.64 9.77 -5.42
N ASP A 252 -8.62 9.71 -6.32
CA ASP A 252 -9.73 8.73 -6.33
C ASP A 252 -9.28 7.26 -6.50
N ILE A 253 -8.10 7.03 -7.09
CA ILE A 253 -7.54 5.69 -7.31
C ILE A 253 -7.09 5.06 -5.98
N SER A 254 -6.61 5.89 -5.04
CA SER A 254 -6.14 5.46 -3.73
C SER A 254 -7.25 4.75 -2.93
N HIS A 255 -8.48 5.26 -2.96
CA HIS A 255 -9.58 4.74 -2.15
C HIS A 255 -10.04 3.32 -2.49
N LYS A 256 -9.63 2.78 -3.66
CA LYS A 256 -9.88 1.37 -4.03
C LYS A 256 -8.80 0.43 -3.51
N LEU A 257 -7.58 0.96 -3.33
CA LEU A 257 -6.42 0.16 -2.94
C LEU A 257 -6.15 0.21 -1.45
N VAL A 258 -6.50 1.32 -0.80
CA VAL A 258 -6.18 1.60 0.59
C VAL A 258 -7.36 2.27 1.28
N HIS A 259 -7.62 1.80 2.49
CA HIS A 259 -8.79 2.14 3.28
C HIS A 259 -8.38 2.78 4.60
N ILE A 260 -9.23 3.68 5.07
CA ILE A 260 -9.22 4.18 6.42
C ILE A 260 -9.85 3.15 7.35
N VAL A 261 -9.07 2.73 8.33
CA VAL A 261 -9.45 1.92 9.48
C VAL A 261 -9.38 2.79 10.73
N THR A 262 -10.18 2.47 11.73
CA THR A 262 -10.26 3.23 12.99
C THR A 262 -10.35 2.30 14.19
N ASN A 263 -10.14 2.85 15.38
CA ASN A 263 -10.27 2.12 16.63
C ASN A 263 -11.75 1.98 17.02
N LEU A 264 -12.15 0.76 17.36
CA LEU A 264 -13.50 0.41 17.79
C LEU A 264 -13.65 0.55 19.31
N PRO A 265 -14.88 0.61 19.85
CA PRO A 265 -15.12 0.62 21.30
C PRO A 265 -14.50 -0.56 22.04
N GLU A 266 -14.45 -1.74 21.42
CA GLU A 266 -13.83 -2.95 21.98
C GLU A 266 -12.29 -2.95 21.98
N ASP A 267 -11.65 -2.00 21.27
CA ASP A 267 -10.19 -1.98 21.15
C ASP A 267 -9.52 -1.42 22.41
N ARG A 268 -8.48 -2.11 22.89
CA ARG A 268 -7.68 -1.70 24.06
C ARG A 268 -6.73 -0.55 23.70
N THR A 269 -7.28 0.66 23.51
CA THR A 269 -6.53 1.88 23.18
C THR A 269 -6.83 3.01 24.16
N ASN A 270 -5.91 3.97 24.30
CA ASN A 270 -6.12 5.18 25.11
C ASN A 270 -6.88 6.28 24.34
N TYR A 271 -7.31 6.01 23.11
CA TYR A 271 -7.98 6.99 22.25
C TYR A 271 -9.50 6.79 22.30
N PRO A 272 -10.30 7.86 22.22
CA PRO A 272 -11.75 7.73 22.10
C PRO A 272 -12.14 6.84 20.90
N PRO A 273 -13.22 6.05 20.96
CA PRO A 273 -13.67 5.25 19.83
C PRO A 273 -13.84 6.09 18.57
N TYR A 274 -13.53 5.50 17.43
CA TYR A 274 -13.65 6.09 16.10
C TYR A 274 -12.79 7.35 15.90
N SER A 275 -11.74 7.57 16.68
CA SER A 275 -10.95 8.82 16.61
C SER A 275 -9.63 8.67 15.86
N GLN A 276 -9.09 7.46 15.74
CA GLN A 276 -7.85 7.21 15.03
C GLN A 276 -8.09 7.06 13.52
N LYS A 277 -7.21 7.64 12.71
CA LYS A 277 -7.11 7.42 11.26
C LYS A 277 -5.94 6.48 11.00
N ILE A 278 -6.22 5.26 10.57
CA ILE A 278 -5.20 4.25 10.24
C ILE A 278 -5.36 3.90 8.77
N ILE A 279 -4.31 4.05 7.98
CA ILE A 279 -4.34 3.65 6.56
C ILE A 279 -3.84 2.22 6.43
N LYS A 280 -4.60 1.37 5.74
CA LYS A 280 -4.21 -0.01 5.39
C LYS A 280 -4.59 -0.30 3.94
N PHE A 281 -4.02 -1.35 3.36
CA PHE A 281 -4.57 -1.91 2.12
C PHE A 281 -6.03 -2.31 2.32
N ALA A 282 -6.84 -2.13 1.28
CA ALA A 282 -8.26 -2.45 1.25
C ALA A 282 -8.54 -3.91 1.63
N SER A 283 -7.65 -4.81 1.21
CA SER A 283 -7.69 -6.22 1.56
C SER A 283 -6.29 -6.83 1.49
N ARG A 284 -6.19 -8.07 1.98
CA ARG A 284 -4.97 -8.89 1.78
C ARG A 284 -4.69 -9.12 0.30
N TYR A 285 -5.71 -9.40 -0.50
CA TYR A 285 -5.60 -9.60 -1.94
C TYR A 285 -4.95 -8.38 -2.62
N VAL A 286 -5.44 -7.18 -2.32
CA VAL A 286 -4.89 -5.94 -2.86
C VAL A 286 -3.44 -5.75 -2.41
N GLY A 287 -3.15 -5.94 -1.13
CA GLY A 287 -1.79 -5.82 -0.60
C GLY A 287 -0.79 -6.74 -1.31
N GLU A 288 -1.16 -8.01 -1.53
CA GLU A 288 -0.34 -8.98 -2.26
C GLU A 288 -0.12 -8.57 -3.72
N LYS A 289 -1.19 -8.20 -4.44
CA LYS A 289 -1.10 -7.81 -5.86
C LYS A 289 -0.29 -6.53 -6.07
N VAL A 290 -0.54 -5.50 -5.26
CA VAL A 290 0.21 -4.24 -5.33
C VAL A 290 1.68 -4.49 -4.99
N THR A 291 1.99 -5.26 -3.95
CA THR A 291 3.39 -5.54 -3.56
C THR A 291 4.16 -6.24 -4.68
N LEU A 292 3.58 -7.29 -5.27
CA LEU A 292 4.20 -8.03 -6.38
C LEU A 292 4.43 -7.13 -7.60
N LYS A 293 3.46 -6.28 -7.91
CA LYS A 293 3.59 -5.32 -8.99
C LYS A 293 4.70 -4.31 -8.70
N LEU A 294 4.73 -3.70 -7.52
CA LEU A 294 5.76 -2.72 -7.16
C LEU A 294 7.16 -3.34 -7.19
N GLU A 295 7.32 -4.56 -6.68
CA GLU A 295 8.58 -5.31 -6.77
C GLU A 295 9.03 -5.44 -8.23
N THR A 296 8.11 -5.83 -9.12
CA THR A 296 8.38 -6.01 -10.54
C THR A 296 8.72 -4.68 -11.22
N THR A 297 7.93 -3.63 -10.99
CA THR A 297 8.11 -2.31 -11.59
C THR A 297 9.43 -1.67 -11.14
N LEU A 298 9.72 -1.66 -9.84
CA LEU A 298 10.96 -1.08 -9.31
C LEU A 298 12.19 -1.83 -9.81
N ARG A 299 12.13 -3.17 -9.86
CA ARG A 299 13.21 -3.99 -10.44
C ARG A 299 13.41 -3.68 -11.92
N ASN A 300 12.33 -3.63 -12.72
CA ASN A 300 12.43 -3.32 -14.13
C ASN A 300 12.98 -1.91 -14.38
N LYS A 301 12.55 -0.92 -13.58
CA LYS A 301 13.06 0.46 -13.63
C LYS A 301 14.56 0.49 -13.40
N LEU A 302 15.04 -0.12 -12.32
CA LEU A 302 16.47 -0.23 -11.99
C LEU A 302 17.28 -0.85 -13.14
N ILE A 303 16.80 -1.98 -13.68
CA ILE A 303 17.45 -2.68 -14.79
C ILE A 303 17.47 -1.82 -16.06
N SER A 304 16.37 -1.14 -16.36
CA SER A 304 16.24 -0.32 -17.57
C SER A 304 17.16 0.91 -17.53
N GLU A 305 17.18 1.63 -16.40
CA GLU A 305 18.05 2.79 -16.18
C GLU A 305 19.53 2.38 -16.26
N MET A 306 19.88 1.25 -15.64
CA MET A 306 21.24 0.71 -15.72
C MET A 306 21.64 0.39 -17.16
N ASN A 307 20.79 -0.29 -17.92
CA ASN A 307 21.08 -0.61 -19.33
C ASN A 307 21.23 0.63 -20.22
N VAL A 308 20.37 1.64 -20.02
CA VAL A 308 20.48 2.92 -20.76
C VAL A 308 21.82 3.57 -20.48
N ALA A 309 22.20 3.69 -19.20
CA ALA A 309 23.46 4.28 -18.81
C ALA A 309 24.67 3.53 -19.41
N LEU A 310 24.66 2.19 -19.38
CA LEU A 310 25.71 1.34 -19.96
C LEU A 310 25.79 1.45 -21.49
N LYS A 311 24.65 1.49 -22.18
CA LYS A 311 24.59 1.61 -23.64
C LYS A 311 25.24 2.91 -24.12
N PHE A 312 24.97 4.02 -23.42
CA PHE A 312 25.53 5.33 -23.73
C PHE A 312 26.90 5.59 -23.08
N GLY A 313 27.55 4.57 -22.52
CA GLY A 313 28.89 4.68 -21.91
C GLY A 313 28.93 5.51 -20.63
N LYS A 314 27.78 5.86 -20.06
CA LYS A 314 27.63 6.59 -18.80
C LYS A 314 27.68 5.61 -17.62
N SER A 315 28.73 4.81 -17.53
CA SER A 315 28.98 4.03 -16.30
C SER A 315 29.45 4.98 -15.20
N ASN A 316 28.91 4.84 -13.99
CA ASN A 316 29.37 5.52 -12.79
C ASN A 316 29.52 4.49 -11.65
N GLN A 317 30.06 4.93 -10.51
CA GLN A 317 30.32 4.04 -9.37
C GLN A 317 29.04 3.37 -8.83
N VAL A 318 27.92 4.09 -8.79
CA VAL A 318 26.64 3.55 -8.32
C VAL A 318 26.16 2.40 -9.21
N LEU A 319 26.26 2.54 -10.52
CA LEU A 319 25.89 1.50 -11.48
C LEU A 319 26.81 0.28 -11.40
N GLY A 320 28.10 0.49 -11.15
CA GLY A 320 29.06 -0.58 -10.87
C GLY A 320 28.60 -1.42 -9.67
N ASN A 321 28.34 -0.76 -8.53
CA ASN A 321 27.90 -1.42 -7.31
C ASN A 321 26.58 -2.20 -7.48
N VAL A 322 25.61 -1.59 -8.18
CA VAL A 322 24.32 -2.26 -8.46
C VAL A 322 24.52 -3.50 -9.34
N PHE A 323 25.33 -3.39 -10.38
CA PHE A 323 25.62 -4.51 -11.26
C PHE A 323 26.33 -5.65 -10.53
N GLU A 324 27.30 -5.35 -9.67
CA GLU A 324 28.04 -6.34 -8.89
C GLU A 324 27.09 -7.17 -7.99
N VAL A 325 26.18 -6.52 -7.27
CA VAL A 325 25.15 -7.19 -6.45
C VAL A 325 24.25 -8.11 -7.29
N ILE A 326 23.84 -7.65 -8.47
CA ILE A 326 23.02 -8.41 -9.42
C ILE A 326 23.79 -9.63 -9.94
N ALA A 327 25.02 -9.43 -10.40
CA ALA A 327 25.89 -10.47 -10.94
C ALA A 327 26.19 -11.54 -9.90
N HIS A 328 26.52 -11.17 -8.66
CA HIS A 328 26.64 -12.11 -7.54
C HIS A 328 25.36 -12.92 -7.31
N THR A 329 24.19 -12.27 -7.37
CA THR A 329 22.92 -12.96 -7.17
C THR A 329 22.64 -13.97 -8.27
N ILE A 330 22.94 -13.63 -9.52
CA ILE A 330 22.76 -14.53 -10.67
C ILE A 330 23.77 -15.68 -10.61
N LEU A 331 25.07 -15.40 -10.42
CA LEU A 331 26.12 -16.41 -10.40
C LEU A 331 25.92 -17.42 -9.25
N ARG A 332 25.51 -16.96 -8.06
CA ARG A 332 25.17 -17.85 -6.94
C ARG A 332 23.96 -18.74 -7.20
N LYS A 333 22.96 -18.27 -7.96
CA LYS A 333 21.83 -19.12 -8.38
C LYS A 333 22.27 -20.23 -9.35
N GLY A 334 23.46 -20.12 -9.94
CA GLY A 334 23.99 -21.08 -10.90
C GLY A 334 23.23 -21.09 -12.23
N GLY A 335 23.59 -22.01 -13.10
CA GLY A 335 23.02 -22.15 -14.44
C GLY A 335 24.05 -22.01 -15.55
N TYR A 336 23.57 -21.88 -16.79
CA TYR A 336 24.40 -21.75 -17.97
C TYR A 336 24.69 -20.27 -18.31
N PHE A 337 25.94 -19.95 -18.61
CA PHE A 337 26.41 -18.60 -18.89
C PHE A 337 27.20 -18.56 -20.18
N LYS A 338 26.94 -17.55 -21.02
CA LYS A 338 27.71 -17.30 -22.24
C LYS A 338 29.06 -16.72 -21.89
N VAL A 339 30.11 -17.30 -22.45
CA VAL A 339 31.48 -16.84 -22.33
C VAL A 339 32.14 -16.73 -23.69
N ARG A 340 33.03 -15.75 -23.85
CA ARG A 340 33.86 -15.59 -25.05
C ARG A 340 35.32 -15.42 -24.62
N SER A 341 36.22 -16.13 -25.30
CA SER A 341 37.65 -16.01 -25.04
C SER A 341 38.15 -14.59 -25.37
N LEU A 342 39.00 -14.05 -24.51
CA LEU A 342 39.75 -12.81 -24.74
C LEU A 342 41.22 -13.08 -25.09
N ASN A 343 41.60 -14.36 -25.27
CA ASN A 343 42.96 -14.78 -25.62
C ASN A 343 43.20 -14.83 -27.12
N ASN A 344 42.18 -15.16 -27.92
CA ASN A 344 42.30 -15.39 -29.36
C ASN A 344 41.35 -14.47 -30.14
N ASN A 345 41.74 -14.07 -31.35
CA ASN A 345 40.89 -13.27 -32.27
C ASN A 345 39.75 -14.09 -32.91
N VAL A 346 39.47 -15.30 -32.42
CA VAL A 346 38.39 -16.16 -32.90
C VAL A 346 37.21 -15.99 -31.95
N GLU A 347 36.05 -15.58 -32.46
CA GLU A 347 34.81 -15.42 -31.69
C GLU A 347 34.21 -16.78 -31.28
N ASP A 348 34.95 -17.55 -30.48
CA ASP A 348 34.49 -18.82 -29.92
C ASP A 348 33.63 -18.53 -28.67
N VAL A 349 32.31 -18.46 -28.89
CA VAL A 349 31.31 -18.29 -27.83
C VAL A 349 30.91 -19.67 -27.31
N LYS A 350 31.06 -19.89 -26.01
CA LYS A 350 30.71 -21.14 -25.32
C LYS A 350 29.72 -20.87 -24.21
N GLU A 351 29.08 -21.95 -23.74
CA GLU A 351 28.29 -21.92 -22.51
C GLU A 351 29.02 -22.69 -21.41
N ILE A 352 29.13 -22.10 -20.23
CA ILE A 352 29.65 -22.75 -19.03
C ILE A 352 28.54 -22.95 -18.03
N TYR A 353 28.61 -24.02 -17.23
CA TYR A 353 27.70 -24.25 -16.13
C TYR A 353 28.35 -23.81 -14.81
N VAL A 354 27.67 -22.95 -14.05
CA VAL A 354 28.05 -22.57 -12.69
C VAL A 354 27.12 -23.29 -11.71
N ASN A 355 27.70 -23.97 -10.72
CA ASN A 355 26.92 -24.68 -9.71
C ASN A 355 26.16 -23.71 -8.78
N PRO A 356 24.88 -23.97 -8.47
CA PRO A 356 24.13 -23.17 -7.52
C PRO A 356 24.70 -23.29 -6.10
N GLN A 357 24.61 -22.20 -5.34
CA GLN A 357 25.07 -22.11 -3.95
C GLN A 357 23.89 -21.73 -3.05
N ASN A 358 23.67 -22.52 -2.00
CA ASN A 358 22.53 -22.34 -1.09
C ASN A 358 22.73 -21.21 -0.07
N ARG A 359 23.93 -20.62 0.00
CA ARG A 359 24.27 -19.52 0.91
C ARG A 359 25.35 -18.63 0.31
N THR A 360 25.50 -17.44 0.87
CA THR A 360 26.61 -16.54 0.59
C THR A 360 27.83 -16.95 1.41
N TYR A 361 28.96 -17.16 0.75
CA TYR A 361 30.25 -17.33 1.40
C TYR A 361 31.06 -16.05 1.23
N MET A 362 31.60 -15.54 2.32
CA MET A 362 32.51 -14.38 2.31
C MET A 362 33.81 -14.76 3.01
N PHE A 363 34.90 -14.08 2.65
CA PHE A 363 36.19 -14.24 3.31
C PHE A 363 36.79 -12.88 3.67
N PHE A 364 37.41 -12.82 4.85
CA PHE A 364 38.36 -11.75 5.18
C PHE A 364 39.79 -12.22 4.93
N ASP A 365 40.11 -13.42 5.41
CA ASP A 365 41.40 -14.06 5.20
C ASP A 365 41.29 -15.10 4.07
N VAL A 366 42.29 -15.12 3.19
CA VAL A 366 42.34 -16.04 2.05
C VAL A 366 42.32 -17.50 2.48
N SER A 367 42.77 -17.83 3.69
CA SER A 367 42.73 -19.19 4.25
C SER A 367 41.31 -19.76 4.40
N GLU A 368 40.30 -18.89 4.56
CA GLU A 368 38.88 -19.26 4.69
C GLU A 368 38.26 -19.81 3.40
N ILE A 369 38.90 -19.56 2.26
CA ILE A 369 38.40 -19.99 0.95
C ILE A 369 38.50 -21.52 0.83
N GLU A 370 37.37 -22.15 0.51
CA GLU A 370 37.27 -23.59 0.28
C GLU A 370 36.96 -23.90 -1.20
N ASP A 371 37.49 -25.01 -1.69
CA ASP A 371 37.31 -25.43 -3.08
C ASP A 371 35.85 -25.75 -3.42
N GLY A 372 35.44 -25.40 -4.64
CA GLY A 372 34.10 -25.65 -5.16
C GLY A 372 32.98 -24.75 -4.60
N LYS A 373 33.33 -23.76 -3.76
CA LYS A 373 32.40 -22.77 -3.23
C LYS A 373 32.66 -21.39 -3.85
N TYR A 374 31.57 -20.67 -4.13
CA TYR A 374 31.61 -19.30 -4.60
C TYR A 374 31.80 -18.33 -3.42
N PHE A 375 32.99 -17.77 -3.28
CA PHE A 375 33.38 -16.83 -2.22
C PHE A 375 33.45 -15.39 -2.73
N GLN A 376 33.00 -14.45 -1.90
CA GLN A 376 33.10 -13.01 -2.11
C GLN A 376 34.06 -12.40 -1.07
N PRO A 377 34.96 -11.47 -1.41
CA PRO A 377 35.72 -10.76 -0.41
C PRO A 377 34.78 -9.91 0.46
N TYR A 378 35.06 -9.79 1.76
CA TYR A 378 34.32 -8.88 2.62
C TYR A 378 34.74 -7.41 2.39
N GLU A 379 36.01 -7.20 2.05
CA GLU A 379 36.52 -5.87 1.69
C GLU A 379 36.01 -5.47 0.30
N GLU A 380 35.26 -4.37 0.22
CA GLU A 380 34.72 -3.81 -1.04
C GLU A 380 35.80 -3.47 -2.08
N ASN A 381 37.07 -3.36 -1.68
CA ASN A 381 38.20 -3.04 -2.57
C ASN A 381 39.27 -4.12 -2.57
N PHE A 382 38.91 -5.39 -2.34
CA PHE A 382 39.88 -6.47 -2.49
C PHE A 382 40.52 -6.36 -3.89
N PRO A 383 41.84 -6.21 -3.99
CA PRO A 383 42.44 -5.98 -5.29
C PRO A 383 42.14 -7.14 -6.23
N SER A 384 41.88 -6.83 -7.49
CA SER A 384 41.91 -7.77 -8.62
C SER A 384 40.66 -8.62 -8.88
N ILE A 385 39.85 -8.96 -7.88
CA ILE A 385 38.67 -9.82 -8.06
C ILE A 385 37.51 -9.40 -7.18
N ASP A 386 36.30 -9.72 -7.63
CA ASP A 386 35.05 -9.53 -6.89
C ASP A 386 34.49 -10.88 -6.38
N ALA A 387 34.96 -12.00 -6.96
CA ALA A 387 34.70 -13.33 -6.39
C ALA A 387 35.69 -14.38 -6.87
N ILE A 388 35.73 -15.50 -6.14
CA ILE A 388 36.54 -16.67 -6.43
C ILE A 388 35.70 -17.95 -6.27
N ASN A 389 35.91 -18.90 -7.18
CA ASN A 389 35.53 -20.29 -7.02
C ASN A 389 36.80 -21.14 -7.14
N ALA A 390 37.42 -21.40 -5.99
CA ALA A 390 38.69 -22.09 -5.91
C ALA A 390 38.59 -23.55 -6.39
N PRO A 391 39.68 -24.13 -6.91
CA PRO A 391 41.02 -23.54 -7.02
C PRO A 391 41.32 -22.87 -8.37
N GLY A 392 40.36 -22.77 -9.30
CA GLY A 392 40.69 -22.43 -10.70
C GLY A 392 39.97 -21.22 -11.31
N ILE A 393 38.94 -20.68 -10.66
CA ILE A 393 38.05 -19.71 -11.30
C ILE A 393 38.00 -18.40 -10.50
N LEU A 394 38.25 -17.30 -11.20
CA LEU A 394 38.19 -15.95 -10.69
C LEU A 394 37.12 -15.14 -11.44
N TYR A 395 36.48 -14.21 -10.74
CA TYR A 395 35.49 -13.31 -11.31
C TYR A 395 35.88 -11.86 -11.01
N GLN A 396 35.88 -11.04 -12.06
CA GLN A 396 36.06 -9.61 -11.95
C GLN A 396 34.90 -8.92 -12.70
N MET A 397 34.04 -8.23 -11.97
CA MET A 397 32.81 -7.61 -12.42
C MET A 397 33.09 -6.20 -12.90
N THR A 398 32.50 -5.82 -14.03
CA THR A 398 32.67 -4.45 -14.52
C THR A 398 31.55 -4.00 -15.46
N THR A 399 31.31 -2.70 -15.43
CA THR A 399 30.39 -1.96 -16.29
C THR A 399 31.11 -1.09 -17.33
N THR A 400 32.44 -1.13 -17.37
CA THR A 400 33.29 -0.40 -18.33
C THR A 400 34.01 -1.37 -19.25
N THR A 401 34.51 -0.92 -20.40
CA THR A 401 35.32 -1.77 -21.32
C THR A 401 36.82 -1.80 -20.96
N ASN A 402 37.24 -0.98 -20.00
CA ASN A 402 38.59 -0.96 -19.45
C ASN A 402 38.51 -1.22 -17.95
N HIS A 403 39.06 -2.36 -17.54
CA HIS A 403 39.03 -2.89 -16.18
C HIS A 403 40.22 -3.82 -15.93
N ASN A 404 41.42 -3.24 -16.03
CA ASN A 404 42.67 -3.96 -15.84
C ASN A 404 42.76 -4.66 -14.47
N THR A 405 43.44 -5.80 -14.43
CA THR A 405 43.56 -6.63 -13.22
C THR A 405 44.85 -6.28 -12.49
N LYS A 406 44.74 -5.88 -11.22
CA LYS A 406 45.91 -5.64 -10.38
C LYS A 406 46.60 -6.99 -10.07
N ILE A 407 47.92 -7.05 -9.98
CA ILE A 407 48.60 -8.32 -9.67
C ILE A 407 48.64 -8.60 -8.17
N THR A 408 48.67 -7.54 -7.36
CA THR A 408 48.77 -7.65 -5.90
C THR A 408 47.66 -8.47 -5.25
N GLY A 409 46.45 -8.47 -5.80
CA GLY A 409 45.36 -9.33 -5.33
C GLY A 409 45.49 -10.79 -5.76
N LEU A 410 46.02 -11.05 -6.95
CA LEU A 410 46.31 -12.41 -7.43
C LEU A 410 47.40 -13.07 -6.59
N GLU A 411 48.42 -12.30 -6.20
CA GLU A 411 49.49 -12.76 -5.31
C GLU A 411 48.95 -13.17 -3.94
N LYS A 412 48.01 -12.39 -3.36
CA LYS A 412 47.34 -12.73 -2.10
C LYS A 412 46.59 -14.07 -2.20
N LEU A 413 46.03 -14.38 -3.37
CA LEU A 413 45.26 -15.61 -3.60
C LEU A 413 46.11 -16.80 -4.02
N ASN A 414 47.41 -16.65 -4.24
CA ASN A 414 48.24 -17.67 -4.88
C ASN A 414 48.22 -19.03 -4.15
N SER A 415 48.02 -19.05 -2.83
CA SER A 415 47.90 -20.28 -2.03
C SER A 415 46.60 -21.06 -2.26
N LYS A 416 45.58 -20.43 -2.84
CA LYS A 416 44.27 -21.01 -3.16
C LYS A 416 44.07 -21.29 -4.65
N LEU A 417 45.04 -20.92 -5.47
CA LEU A 417 44.97 -21.06 -6.92
C LEU A 417 45.73 -22.30 -7.39
N SER A 418 45.10 -23.04 -8.30
CA SER A 418 45.62 -24.25 -8.92
C SER A 418 46.97 -24.01 -9.58
N SER A 419 47.89 -24.97 -9.48
CA SER A 419 49.17 -24.94 -10.21
C SER A 419 49.01 -24.97 -11.73
N ASN A 420 47.83 -25.36 -12.21
CA ASN A 420 47.49 -25.43 -13.63
C ASN A 420 46.92 -24.09 -14.13
N GLU A 421 46.25 -24.13 -15.28
CA GLU A 421 45.57 -22.98 -15.87
C GLU A 421 44.51 -22.39 -14.91
N ILE A 422 44.50 -21.07 -14.81
CA ILE A 422 43.52 -20.29 -14.04
C ILE A 422 42.62 -19.56 -15.05
N ILE A 423 41.33 -19.54 -14.78
CA ILE A 423 40.35 -18.85 -15.62
C ILE A 423 39.90 -17.59 -14.90
N LEU A 424 40.06 -16.44 -15.55
CA LEU A 424 39.51 -15.17 -15.09
C LEU A 424 38.33 -14.76 -15.99
N TYR A 425 37.14 -14.72 -15.40
CA TYR A 425 35.94 -14.20 -16.03
C TYR A 425 35.79 -12.71 -15.73
N TYR A 426 35.88 -11.88 -16.76
CA TYR A 426 35.33 -10.53 -16.72
C TYR A 426 33.82 -10.61 -16.87
N VAL A 427 33.11 -10.44 -15.76
CA VAL A 427 31.66 -10.51 -15.70
C VAL A 427 31.11 -9.15 -16.08
N VAL A 428 30.37 -9.09 -17.18
CA VAL A 428 29.86 -7.82 -17.73
C VAL A 428 28.37 -7.91 -18.05
N PRO A 429 27.65 -6.77 -18.05
CA PRO A 429 26.34 -6.69 -18.67
C PRO A 429 26.39 -7.24 -20.10
N ILE A 430 25.38 -8.02 -20.51
CA ILE A 430 25.36 -8.64 -21.85
C ILE A 430 25.54 -7.65 -23.01
N VAL A 431 25.16 -6.38 -22.80
CA VAL A 431 25.36 -5.27 -23.76
C VAL A 431 26.84 -4.94 -24.03
N LEU A 432 27.76 -5.31 -23.13
CA LEU A 432 29.21 -5.14 -23.32
C LEU A 432 29.89 -6.39 -23.88
N PHE A 433 29.23 -7.56 -23.81
CA PHE A 433 29.83 -8.88 -24.06
C PHE A 433 30.61 -8.97 -25.38
N ASN A 434 30.00 -8.55 -26.49
CA ASN A 434 30.63 -8.63 -27.82
C ASN A 434 31.80 -7.64 -27.99
N ARG A 435 31.74 -6.48 -27.33
CA ARG A 435 32.72 -5.39 -27.49
C ARG A 435 33.77 -5.33 -26.39
N PHE A 436 33.69 -6.21 -25.38
CA PHE A 436 34.62 -6.19 -24.26
C PHE A 436 36.00 -6.68 -24.69
N PRO A 437 37.06 -5.86 -24.60
CA PRO A 437 38.39 -6.24 -25.06
C PRO A 437 39.13 -7.07 -24.01
N ARG A 438 40.25 -7.68 -24.42
CA ARG A 438 41.25 -8.22 -23.50
C ARG A 438 41.75 -7.11 -22.57
N GLN A 439 41.99 -7.46 -21.31
CA GLN A 439 42.44 -6.53 -20.28
C GLN A 439 43.91 -6.77 -19.95
N ASN A 440 44.60 -5.73 -19.45
CA ASN A 440 46.00 -5.83 -19.06
C ASN A 440 46.12 -6.21 -17.58
N PHE A 441 47.25 -6.84 -17.22
CA PHE A 441 47.64 -6.98 -15.82
C PHE A 441 48.53 -5.82 -15.41
N ILE A 442 48.22 -5.18 -14.28
CA ILE A 442 48.96 -4.02 -13.77
C ILE A 442 49.65 -4.40 -12.46
N GLY A 443 50.93 -4.08 -12.35
CA GLY A 443 51.72 -4.19 -11.13
C GLY A 443 53.10 -3.55 -11.30
N ASP A 444 53.88 -3.43 -10.25
CA ASP A 444 55.18 -2.76 -10.33
C ASP A 444 56.29 -3.63 -10.93
N ASN A 445 56.09 -4.96 -10.97
CA ASN A 445 57.08 -5.93 -11.43
C ASN A 445 56.67 -6.58 -12.76
N ILE A 446 57.42 -6.28 -13.83
CA ILE A 446 57.21 -6.81 -15.20
C ILE A 446 57.36 -8.33 -15.26
N TRP A 447 58.22 -8.93 -14.43
CA TRP A 447 58.40 -10.39 -14.40
C TRP A 447 57.16 -11.09 -13.83
N GLU A 448 56.61 -10.56 -12.73
CA GLU A 448 55.36 -11.07 -12.16
C GLU A 448 54.16 -10.85 -13.11
N GLN A 449 54.11 -9.71 -13.82
CA GLN A 449 53.11 -9.48 -14.88
C GLN A 449 53.14 -10.60 -15.93
N ASN A 450 54.29 -10.86 -16.52
CA ASN A 450 54.46 -11.88 -17.55
C ASN A 450 54.12 -13.30 -17.04
N LYS A 451 54.38 -13.58 -15.76
CA LYS A 451 54.05 -14.85 -15.11
C LYS A 451 52.55 -15.06 -14.99
N TRP A 452 51.81 -14.05 -14.53
CA TRP A 452 50.35 -14.13 -14.42
C TRP A 452 49.67 -14.14 -15.80
N GLU A 453 50.18 -13.35 -16.76
CA GLU A 453 49.67 -13.33 -18.14
C GLU A 453 49.73 -14.69 -18.84
N LYS A 454 50.76 -15.49 -18.56
CA LYS A 454 50.90 -16.84 -19.12
C LYS A 454 50.06 -17.90 -18.41
N ARG A 455 49.69 -17.66 -17.14
CA ARG A 455 48.97 -18.63 -16.30
C ARG A 455 47.46 -18.43 -16.31
N ILE A 456 47.00 -17.21 -16.62
CA ILE A 456 45.59 -16.83 -16.61
C ILE A 456 45.04 -16.72 -18.03
N SER A 457 44.01 -17.52 -18.30
CA SER A 457 43.17 -17.36 -19.47
C SER A 457 42.02 -16.41 -19.18
N GLN A 458 41.90 -15.37 -20.00
CA GLN A 458 40.86 -14.36 -19.85
C GLN A 458 39.64 -14.71 -20.70
N TYR A 459 38.46 -14.62 -20.09
CA TYR A 459 37.18 -14.75 -20.77
C TYR A 459 36.28 -13.58 -20.35
N VAL A 460 35.40 -13.15 -21.25
CA VAL A 460 34.26 -12.31 -20.87
C VAL A 460 33.07 -13.22 -20.61
N LEU A 461 32.34 -12.99 -19.52
CA LEU A 461 31.10 -13.67 -19.14
C LEU A 461 29.95 -12.67 -19.20
N GLY A 462 28.96 -12.96 -20.04
CA GLY A 462 27.81 -12.07 -20.24
C GLY A 462 26.69 -12.36 -19.25
N ILE A 463 26.33 -11.38 -18.43
CA ILE A 463 25.16 -11.42 -17.55
C ILE A 463 23.98 -10.74 -18.25
N ASP A 464 22.96 -11.53 -18.58
CA ASP A 464 21.65 -10.99 -18.90
C ASP A 464 20.94 -10.60 -17.62
N ILE A 465 20.95 -9.30 -17.31
CA ILE A 465 20.33 -8.75 -16.10
C ILE A 465 18.80 -8.99 -16.11
N TYR A 466 18.18 -9.17 -17.28
CA TYR A 466 16.74 -9.49 -17.37
C TYR A 466 16.42 -10.93 -16.95
N SER A 467 17.41 -11.83 -16.84
CA SER A 467 17.20 -13.22 -16.43
C SER A 467 16.76 -13.38 -14.97
N ILE A 468 16.81 -12.32 -14.15
CA ILE A 468 16.32 -12.30 -12.75
C ILE A 468 14.78 -12.31 -12.67
N ARG A 469 14.07 -12.26 -13.80
CA ARG A 469 12.60 -12.38 -13.80
C ARG A 469 12.17 -13.56 -12.93
N PRO A 470 11.28 -13.35 -11.94
CA PRO A 470 10.65 -14.47 -11.27
C PRO A 470 10.05 -15.40 -12.33
N LYS A 471 10.23 -16.72 -12.20
CA LYS A 471 9.40 -17.64 -12.97
C LYS A 471 7.95 -17.26 -12.65
N ALA A 472 7.23 -16.75 -13.64
CA ALA A 472 5.81 -16.47 -13.54
C ALA A 472 5.04 -17.79 -13.45
N ASN A 473 5.17 -18.51 -12.34
CA ASN A 473 4.45 -19.75 -12.05
C ASN A 473 3.79 -19.60 -10.68
N LEU A 474 2.58 -19.04 -10.71
CA LEU A 474 1.41 -19.46 -9.95
C LEU A 474 0.23 -18.65 -10.50
N ILE A 475 -0.15 -18.97 -11.74
CA ILE A 475 -1.56 -18.86 -12.12
C ILE A 475 -2.24 -19.89 -11.22
N ILE A 476 -2.82 -19.43 -10.11
CA ILE A 476 -3.82 -20.22 -9.41
C ILE A 476 -4.98 -20.27 -10.41
N ASN A 477 -5.09 -21.39 -11.11
CA ASN A 477 -6.30 -21.70 -11.87
C ASN A 477 -7.46 -21.64 -10.87
N SER A 478 -8.28 -20.61 -11.01
CA SER A 478 -9.64 -20.59 -10.47
C SER A 478 -10.42 -21.69 -11.17
N GLY A 479 -10.45 -22.88 -10.57
CA GLY A 479 -11.18 -24.03 -11.11
C GLY A 479 -10.52 -25.36 -10.80
N SER A 480 -10.67 -25.84 -9.57
CA SER A 480 -10.79 -27.28 -9.28
C SER A 480 -11.25 -27.48 -7.84
N ASP A 481 -12.54 -27.78 -7.72
CA ASP A 481 -13.22 -28.58 -6.70
C ASP A 481 -12.55 -28.75 -5.33
N PHE A 482 -13.05 -27.97 -4.36
CA PHE A 482 -12.98 -28.31 -2.95
C PHE A 482 -13.82 -29.57 -2.68
N ASN A 483 -13.24 -30.75 -2.89
CA ASN A 483 -13.76 -31.98 -2.31
C ASN A 483 -13.21 -32.14 -0.89
N VAL A 484 -14.02 -31.73 0.09
CA VAL A 484 -13.83 -32.09 1.49
C VAL A 484 -14.09 -33.59 1.63
N ARG A 485 -13.02 -34.38 1.73
CA ARG A 485 -13.11 -35.73 2.29
C ARG A 485 -12.48 -35.76 3.66
N ASN A 486 -13.35 -35.99 4.64
CA ASN A 486 -13.04 -36.36 6.01
C ASN A 486 -11.98 -37.47 6.04
N VAL A 487 -10.90 -37.24 6.80
CA VAL A 487 -10.13 -38.33 7.43
C VAL A 487 -10.04 -38.00 8.91
N SER A 488 -10.88 -38.69 9.67
CA SER A 488 -10.87 -38.84 11.12
C SER A 488 -9.76 -39.79 11.58
N GLY A 489 -9.13 -39.46 12.71
CA GLY A 489 -8.15 -40.30 13.45
C GLY A 489 -6.72 -39.84 13.16
N ILE A 490 -5.91 -39.40 14.12
CA ILE A 490 -5.54 -40.07 15.37
C ILE A 490 -5.14 -39.00 16.41
N GLY A 491 -5.51 -39.23 17.67
CA GLY A 491 -5.34 -38.30 18.78
C GLY A 491 -3.90 -38.08 19.25
N GLY A 492 -3.70 -36.96 19.97
CA GLY A 492 -2.45 -36.64 20.65
C GLY A 492 -2.55 -35.34 21.44
N SER A 493 -2.75 -35.47 22.74
CA SER A 493 -2.74 -34.49 23.84
C SER A 493 -2.34 -33.02 23.57
N ILE A 494 -3.19 -32.10 24.02
CA ILE A 494 -2.84 -30.73 24.38
C ILE A 494 -1.73 -30.75 25.43
N ARG A 495 -0.50 -30.38 25.05
CA ARG A 495 0.56 -29.99 25.99
C ARG A 495 0.70 -28.48 25.99
N ARG A 496 0.60 -27.89 27.19
CA ARG A 496 0.94 -26.48 27.48
C ARG A 496 2.38 -26.19 27.03
N PRO A 497 2.71 -24.96 26.60
CA PRO A 497 4.05 -24.65 26.13
C PRO A 497 5.03 -24.66 27.32
N ASN A 498 5.83 -25.73 27.40
CA ASN A 498 7.03 -25.73 28.21
C ASN A 498 8.10 -24.87 27.53
N SER A 499 8.63 -23.97 28.32
CA SER A 499 9.76 -23.10 28.07
C SER A 499 11.02 -23.88 27.69
N THR A 500 11.34 -23.95 26.40
CA THR A 500 12.72 -24.18 25.90
C THR A 500 12.83 -23.59 24.51
N TRP A 501 13.10 -22.28 24.42
CA TRP A 501 13.59 -21.67 23.18
C TRP A 501 14.99 -22.25 22.92
N LYS A 502 15.17 -22.93 21.78
CA LYS A 502 16.49 -23.28 21.26
C LYS A 502 17.30 -21.99 21.14
N ARG A 503 18.51 -22.00 21.71
CA ARG A 503 19.45 -20.87 21.77
C ARG A 503 19.63 -20.27 20.38
N ASP A 504 19.16 -19.04 20.22
CA ASP A 504 19.53 -18.15 19.14
C ASP A 504 20.98 -17.70 19.43
N ASP A 505 21.95 -18.03 18.59
CA ASP A 505 23.37 -17.60 18.75
C ASP A 505 23.59 -16.09 18.57
N ARG A 506 22.50 -15.32 18.56
CA ARG A 506 22.51 -13.87 18.42
C ARG A 506 22.87 -13.21 19.74
N THR A 507 23.89 -12.38 19.70
CA THR A 507 24.32 -11.51 20.79
C THR A 507 23.48 -10.24 20.81
N CYS A 508 22.95 -9.86 21.96
CA CYS A 508 22.24 -8.61 22.15
C CYS A 508 23.21 -7.42 21.99
N TYR A 509 22.98 -6.56 21.00
CA TYR A 509 23.82 -5.37 20.77
C TYR A 509 23.72 -4.31 21.89
N ARG A 510 22.76 -4.42 22.81
CA ARG A 510 22.60 -3.45 23.92
C ARG A 510 23.36 -3.84 25.20
N CYS A 511 23.47 -5.13 25.51
CA CYS A 511 24.13 -5.60 26.75
C CYS A 511 25.27 -6.62 26.51
N GLY A 512 25.45 -7.10 25.28
CA GLY A 512 26.48 -8.08 24.94
C GLY A 512 26.14 -9.54 25.28
N GLU A 513 24.96 -9.84 25.83
CA GLU A 513 24.59 -11.21 26.19
C GLU A 513 24.03 -12.02 25.01
N LYS A 514 24.38 -13.31 24.92
CA LYS A 514 23.86 -14.24 23.90
C LYS A 514 22.51 -14.82 24.30
N GLY A 515 21.66 -15.11 23.31
CA GLY A 515 20.42 -15.87 23.50
C GLY A 515 19.13 -15.06 23.37
N TYR A 516 19.21 -13.75 23.06
CA TYR A 516 18.05 -12.91 22.77
C TYR A 516 18.43 -11.70 21.92
N ILE A 517 17.47 -11.18 21.16
CA ILE A 517 17.63 -9.96 20.36
C ILE A 517 17.38 -8.70 21.19
N SER A 518 18.01 -7.58 20.82
CA SER A 518 17.99 -6.30 21.57
C SER A 518 16.61 -5.74 21.93
N ARG A 519 15.56 -6.14 21.21
CA ARG A 519 14.17 -5.76 21.49
C ARG A 519 13.63 -6.34 22.81
N TYR A 520 14.25 -7.40 23.33
CA TYR A 520 13.87 -8.04 24.60
C TYR A 520 14.89 -7.77 25.72
N CYS A 521 15.84 -6.84 25.50
CA CYS A 521 16.84 -6.48 26.49
C CYS A 521 16.22 -5.73 27.66
N LYS A 522 16.31 -6.32 28.86
CA LYS A 522 15.77 -5.74 30.10
C LYS A 522 16.63 -4.60 30.68
N SER A 523 17.72 -4.22 30.02
CA SER A 523 18.61 -3.12 30.43
C SER A 523 18.03 -1.71 30.18
N GLN A 524 16.72 -1.54 30.37
CA GLN A 524 16.08 -0.25 30.54
C GLN A 524 15.25 -0.28 31.83
N LYS A 525 15.93 -0.01 32.94
CA LYS A 525 15.56 1.10 33.81
C LYS A 525 16.69 2.10 33.78
#